data_AF-X0BET8-F1
#
_entry.id   AF-X0BET8-F1
#
_cell.length_a   1.000
_cell.length_b   1.000
_cell.length_c   1.000
_cell.angle_alpha   90.00
_cell.angle_beta   90.00
_cell.angle_gamma   90.00
#
_symmetry.space_group_name_H-M   'P 1'
#
loop_
_entity.id
_entity.type
_entity.pdbx_description
1 polymer ?
#
loop_
_entity_poly.entity_id
_entity_poly.type
_entity_poly.pdbx_seq_one_letter_code
_entity_poly.pdbx_strand_id
1 'polypeptide(L)'
;MKSSNHYGHRPEPNYTYRPTVLTPITEVTSPTTRIRGVARDICLACMISLIPLAAFSALLLGLVFRYRVIPESPVSSTFAAAASIDRNTIYVDFPATTLIIVASWSSTMAPLILPFLLTLVSFPVSKTLIQVSQNGDRTNQPTPRQYALILRIMSNSSLSALWSCAAYVFTSKRKRAPITEPLAFMTWMLALASLLSVLVFATDTWLHFVTKTVLLNQPTAFDSASFKFNENCTNIDTTYKDGCTLNNAASNSFLINSEPALELLANASSTNMVQQVADSTGKKYAFIGLRPTNRIASLDYTATSFGASSQCQVVTNHCISEGDISGSQATFKCDFAPAQGVIPTTQVDAIAFTYFTDSSMKKNTSSPISMPNPYYFTAVVSINQNLGRNPNRGLIDDPDISSGLHGSTLFALLCSTEVFDWKYTSINGSVTAFTYSPSNSSTTNIVMGTQAHTHVGDSYILQQSSLDVWRSDTAEEVAEKFAEAYSRTILGAIGGALLPAPAEEAQSRSSKLVAKVPKGPLACLLVANLLLVILGLFLTIRAFFALSGDVGDVQARLGITALVAAYFEADKGESAVEKVDHMFQERNDGNGPRVGVERSALGGWRFVSISYRSVYEN
;
A
#
# COMPACT_ATOMS: atom_id res chain seq x y z
N MET A 1 -24.66 46.20 82.89
CA MET A 1 -25.84 46.89 83.43
C MET A 1 -27.09 46.29 82.81
N LYS A 2 -28.02 45.83 83.66
CA LYS A 2 -29.34 45.28 83.33
C LYS A 2 -30.33 46.38 82.92
N SER A 3 -31.27 46.07 82.01
CA SER A 3 -32.72 46.39 82.06
C SER A 3 -33.35 45.95 80.71
N SER A 4 -34.15 44.86 80.67
CA SER A 4 -35.65 44.81 80.68
C SER A 4 -36.29 45.57 79.50
N ASN A 5 -37.26 45.10 78.70
CA ASN A 5 -38.35 44.11 78.73
C ASN A 5 -38.75 43.88 77.23
N HIS A 6 -39.55 42.92 76.74
CA HIS A 6 -40.77 42.29 77.24
C HIS A 6 -41.10 41.09 76.32
N TYR A 7 -41.46 39.95 76.90
CA TYR A 7 -42.05 38.81 76.18
C TYR A 7 -43.54 39.09 75.91
N GLY A 8 -43.96 38.96 74.66
CA GLY A 8 -45.37 38.81 74.28
C GLY A 8 -45.59 37.43 73.68
N HIS A 9 -46.14 36.51 74.48
CA HIS A 9 -46.66 35.22 74.01
C HIS A 9 -47.79 35.46 72.99
N ARG A 10 -47.64 34.95 71.78
CA ARG A 10 -48.76 34.63 70.88
C ARG A 10 -48.84 33.12 70.68
N PRO A 11 -50.06 32.55 70.62
CA PRO A 11 -50.27 31.11 70.65
C PRO A 11 -49.77 30.46 69.35
N GLU A 12 -49.18 29.27 69.49
CA GLU A 12 -48.89 28.38 68.37
C GLU A 12 -50.19 28.07 67.60
N PRO A 13 -50.24 28.25 66.27
CA PRO A 13 -51.29 27.64 65.48
C PRO A 13 -51.06 26.13 65.46
N ASN A 14 -51.93 25.43 66.18
CA ASN A 14 -52.05 23.99 66.21
C ASN A 14 -52.53 23.49 64.84
N TYR A 15 -51.61 23.30 63.89
CA TYR A 15 -51.93 22.67 62.61
C TYR A 15 -52.04 21.16 62.82
N THR A 16 -53.23 20.74 63.24
CA THR A 16 -53.67 19.36 63.05
C THR A 16 -53.74 19.10 61.54
N TYR A 17 -52.84 18.26 61.03
CA TYR A 17 -52.96 17.70 59.70
C TYR A 17 -54.22 16.82 59.71
N ARG A 18 -55.36 17.37 59.25
CA ARG A 18 -56.52 16.57 58.85
C ARG A 18 -56.05 15.75 57.65
N PRO A 19 -56.00 14.40 57.74
CA PRO A 19 -55.95 13.60 56.53
C PRO A 19 -57.22 13.94 55.78
N THR A 20 -57.13 14.45 54.56
CA THR A 20 -58.25 14.37 53.63
C THR A 20 -58.53 12.88 53.47
N VAL A 21 -59.56 12.42 54.16
CA VAL A 21 -60.12 11.07 54.00
C VAL A 21 -60.36 10.90 52.51
N LEU A 22 -59.72 9.89 51.90
CA LEU A 22 -60.07 9.44 50.56
C LEU A 22 -61.58 9.20 50.56
N THR A 23 -62.31 10.00 49.80
CA THR A 23 -63.66 9.65 49.38
C THR A 23 -63.59 8.27 48.69
N PRO A 24 -64.58 7.39 48.93
CA PRO A 24 -64.60 6.09 48.28
C PRO A 24 -64.65 6.32 46.77
N ILE A 25 -63.75 5.63 46.07
CA ILE A 25 -63.63 5.64 44.61
C ILE A 25 -64.96 5.10 44.06
N THR A 26 -65.83 6.01 43.62
CA THR A 26 -66.85 5.68 42.62
C THR A 26 -66.11 5.08 41.44
N GLU A 27 -66.54 3.89 41.01
CA GLU A 27 -66.04 3.16 39.85
C GLU A 27 -65.89 4.12 38.66
N VAL A 28 -64.64 4.54 38.40
CA VAL A 28 -64.31 5.31 37.20
C VAL A 28 -64.34 4.32 36.05
N THR A 29 -65.37 4.40 35.22
CA THR A 29 -65.41 3.74 33.91
C THR A 29 -64.09 3.95 33.19
N SER A 30 -63.44 2.85 32.78
CA SER A 30 -62.15 2.89 32.10
C SER A 30 -62.16 3.93 30.96
N PRO A 31 -61.25 4.90 30.94
CA PRO A 31 -61.22 5.90 29.89
C PRO A 31 -61.08 5.23 28.52
N THR A 32 -61.94 5.60 27.58
CA THR A 32 -61.96 5.07 26.21
C THR A 32 -60.79 5.56 25.34
N THR A 33 -60.07 6.58 25.80
CA THR A 33 -58.91 7.18 25.12
C THR A 33 -57.60 6.75 25.77
N ARG A 34 -56.70 6.16 24.97
CA ARG A 34 -55.33 5.78 25.38
C ARG A 34 -54.32 6.36 24.39
N ILE A 35 -53.10 6.58 24.84
CA ILE A 35 -52.01 7.02 23.96
C ILE A 35 -51.81 6.03 22.81
N ARG A 36 -51.91 6.53 21.58
CA ARG A 36 -51.82 5.73 20.35
C ARG A 36 -50.44 5.85 19.73
N GLY A 37 -49.99 4.79 19.05
CA GLY A 37 -48.73 4.78 18.31
C GLY A 37 -47.52 4.26 19.08
N VAL A 38 -47.68 3.79 20.32
CA VAL A 38 -46.58 3.30 21.17
C VAL A 38 -45.78 2.17 20.52
N ALA A 39 -46.45 1.20 19.89
CA ALA A 39 -45.78 0.12 19.16
C ALA A 39 -44.96 0.64 17.96
N ARG A 40 -45.44 1.70 17.29
CA ARG A 40 -44.71 2.36 16.20
C ARG A 40 -43.45 3.05 16.74
N ASP A 41 -43.52 3.67 17.90
CA ASP A 41 -42.38 4.35 18.52
C ASP A 41 -41.29 3.34 18.95
N ILE A 42 -41.70 2.16 19.48
CA ILE A 42 -40.79 1.04 19.74
C ILE A 42 -40.13 0.56 18.43
N CYS A 43 -40.92 0.36 17.36
CA CYS A 43 -40.39 -0.05 16.06
C CYS A 43 -39.41 0.98 15.50
N LEU A 44 -39.71 2.28 15.57
CA LEU A 44 -38.84 3.34 15.09
C LEU A 44 -37.52 3.40 15.87
N ALA A 45 -37.59 3.33 17.21
CA ALA A 45 -36.41 3.30 18.05
C ALA A 45 -35.54 2.06 17.75
N CYS A 46 -36.15 0.90 17.52
CA CYS A 46 -35.46 -0.30 17.07
C CYS A 46 -34.77 -0.09 15.71
N MET A 47 -35.51 0.35 14.69
CA MET A 47 -34.98 0.54 13.33
C MET A 47 -33.78 1.49 13.30
N ILE A 48 -33.86 2.62 14.01
CA ILE A 48 -32.77 3.60 14.10
C ILE A 48 -31.56 3.03 14.87
N SER A 49 -31.80 2.20 15.88
CA SER A 49 -30.72 1.62 16.68
C SER A 49 -30.00 0.46 15.99
N LEU A 50 -30.68 -0.27 15.11
CA LEU A 50 -30.17 -1.52 14.52
C LEU A 50 -29.63 -1.32 13.10
N ILE A 51 -30.41 -0.68 12.23
CA ILE A 51 -30.12 -0.67 10.78
C ILE A 51 -28.79 -0.01 10.46
N PRO A 52 -28.46 1.20 10.97
CA PRO A 52 -27.23 1.87 10.56
C PRO A 52 -25.99 1.05 10.88
N LEU A 53 -25.88 0.53 12.12
CA LEU A 53 -24.73 -0.25 12.55
C LEU A 53 -24.61 -1.58 11.78
N ALA A 54 -25.73 -2.29 11.59
CA ALA A 54 -25.74 -3.52 10.82
C ALA A 54 -25.38 -3.28 9.34
N ALA A 55 -25.91 -2.21 8.74
CA ALA A 55 -25.64 -1.85 7.35
C ALA A 55 -24.18 -1.46 7.13
N PHE A 56 -23.59 -0.63 8.00
CA PHE A 56 -22.18 -0.26 7.89
C PHE A 56 -21.25 -1.44 8.14
N SER A 57 -21.54 -2.31 9.11
CA SER A 57 -20.80 -3.55 9.32
C SER A 57 -20.88 -4.51 8.12
N ALA A 58 -22.07 -4.66 7.53
CA ALA A 58 -22.26 -5.49 6.33
C ALA A 58 -21.54 -4.92 5.11
N LEU A 59 -21.60 -3.59 4.92
CA LEU A 59 -20.89 -2.89 3.85
C LEU A 59 -19.37 -3.05 3.99
N LEU A 60 -18.82 -2.86 5.20
CA LEU A 60 -17.40 -3.01 5.46
C LEU A 60 -16.93 -4.44 5.16
N LEU A 61 -17.66 -5.46 5.64
CA LEU A 61 -17.39 -6.86 5.34
C LEU A 61 -17.49 -7.15 3.84
N GLY A 62 -18.54 -6.64 3.18
CA GLY A 62 -18.74 -6.80 1.74
C GLY A 62 -17.59 -6.24 0.93
N LEU A 63 -17.12 -5.03 1.25
CA LEU A 63 -15.96 -4.41 0.60
C LEU A 63 -14.68 -5.23 0.82
N VAL A 64 -14.40 -5.63 2.06
CA VAL A 64 -13.20 -6.41 2.40
C VAL A 64 -13.18 -7.77 1.70
N PHE A 65 -14.30 -8.49 1.68
CA PHE A 65 -14.36 -9.82 1.06
C PHE A 65 -14.43 -9.77 -0.47
N ARG A 66 -15.19 -8.83 -1.05
CA ARG A 66 -15.37 -8.74 -2.52
C ARG A 66 -14.11 -8.30 -3.24
N TYR A 67 -13.32 -7.43 -2.61
CA TYR A 67 -12.11 -6.82 -3.20
C TYR A 67 -10.83 -7.33 -2.54
N ARG A 68 -10.90 -8.49 -1.88
CA ARG A 68 -9.72 -9.13 -1.30
C ARG A 68 -8.71 -9.49 -2.38
N VAL A 69 -7.48 -9.07 -2.19
CA VAL A 69 -6.32 -9.49 -2.98
C VAL A 69 -5.56 -10.55 -2.21
N ILE A 70 -5.29 -11.69 -2.85
CA ILE A 70 -4.44 -12.74 -2.30
C ILE A 70 -3.04 -12.51 -2.87
N PRO A 71 -2.02 -12.22 -2.05
CA PRO A 71 -0.65 -12.14 -2.54
C PRO A 71 -0.22 -13.48 -3.13
N GLU A 72 0.21 -13.48 -4.37
CA GLU A 72 0.80 -14.66 -5.00
C GLU A 72 2.26 -14.79 -4.56
N SER A 73 2.73 -16.03 -4.42
CA SER A 73 4.13 -16.30 -4.15
C SER A 73 4.97 -16.02 -5.40
N PRO A 74 6.20 -15.51 -5.25
CA PRO A 74 7.15 -15.43 -6.36
C PRO A 74 7.30 -16.77 -7.07
N VAL A 75 7.58 -16.75 -8.37
CA VAL A 75 7.79 -17.96 -9.18
C VAL A 75 8.96 -18.79 -8.64
N SER A 76 9.95 -18.12 -8.03
CA SER A 76 11.16 -18.72 -7.50
C SER A 76 11.60 -18.04 -6.21
N SER A 77 12.21 -18.81 -5.31
CA SER A 77 12.85 -18.27 -4.09
C SER A 77 13.98 -17.28 -4.40
N THR A 78 14.59 -17.39 -5.58
CA THR A 78 15.64 -16.47 -6.05
C THR A 78 15.11 -15.05 -6.23
N PHE A 79 13.83 -14.89 -6.58
CA PHE A 79 13.17 -13.59 -6.69
C PHE A 79 12.49 -13.14 -5.39
N ALA A 80 12.54 -13.96 -4.33
CA ALA A 80 11.80 -13.74 -3.09
C ALA A 80 12.47 -12.72 -2.15
N ALA A 81 13.13 -11.69 -2.69
CA ALA A 81 13.54 -10.55 -1.90
C ALA A 81 12.29 -9.71 -1.54
N ALA A 82 11.79 -9.93 -0.31
CA ALA A 82 11.00 -8.99 0.50
C ALA A 82 9.46 -8.91 0.35
N ALA A 83 8.75 -9.94 -0.09
CA ALA A 83 7.30 -10.03 0.17
C ALA A 83 7.03 -10.91 1.40
N SER A 84 7.24 -10.38 2.61
CA SER A 84 6.75 -11.06 3.82
C SER A 84 5.22 -11.00 3.81
N ILE A 85 4.60 -12.10 3.35
CA ILE A 85 3.14 -12.26 3.40
C ILE A 85 2.74 -12.29 4.87
N ASP A 86 2.24 -11.16 5.36
CA ASP A 86 1.74 -11.02 6.71
C ASP A 86 0.40 -11.75 6.83
N ARG A 87 0.42 -12.96 7.40
CA ARG A 87 -0.77 -13.82 7.55
C ARG A 87 -1.86 -13.17 8.40
N ASN A 88 -1.53 -12.18 9.23
CA ASN A 88 -2.50 -11.49 10.08
C ASN A 88 -3.15 -10.27 9.42
N THR A 89 -2.91 -10.10 8.13
CA THR A 89 -3.38 -8.97 7.33
C THR A 89 -4.27 -9.44 6.18
N ILE A 90 -5.22 -8.61 5.79
CA ILE A 90 -6.01 -8.74 4.57
C ILE A 90 -5.60 -7.58 3.64
N TYR A 91 -5.28 -7.91 2.40
CA TYR A 91 -5.04 -6.92 1.36
C TYR A 91 -6.34 -6.69 0.60
N VAL A 92 -6.74 -5.43 0.44
CA VAL A 92 -7.97 -5.05 -0.26
C VAL A 92 -7.65 -4.09 -1.39
N ASP A 93 -8.28 -4.30 -2.54
CA ASP A 93 -8.08 -3.53 -3.77
C ASP A 93 -8.72 -2.13 -3.73
N PHE A 94 -8.36 -1.35 -2.70
CA PHE A 94 -8.77 0.04 -2.52
C PHE A 94 -7.71 0.81 -1.73
N PRO A 95 -7.71 2.15 -1.83
CA PRO A 95 -7.02 2.99 -0.85
C PRO A 95 -7.60 2.75 0.56
N ALA A 96 -6.73 2.74 1.58
CA ALA A 96 -7.11 2.57 2.99
C ALA A 96 -8.20 3.55 3.43
N THR A 97 -8.18 4.78 2.91
CA THR A 97 -9.16 5.83 3.21
C THR A 97 -10.60 5.41 2.96
N THR A 98 -10.88 4.61 1.93
CA THR A 98 -12.25 4.20 1.58
C THR A 98 -12.85 3.32 2.67
N LEU A 99 -12.10 2.30 3.13
CA LEU A 99 -12.55 1.39 4.18
C LEU A 99 -12.69 2.10 5.52
N ILE A 100 -11.72 2.96 5.82
CA ILE A 100 -11.67 3.75 7.04
C ILE A 100 -12.86 4.74 7.12
N ILE A 101 -13.24 5.38 6.01
CA ILE A 101 -14.42 6.25 5.97
C ILE A 101 -15.68 5.47 6.35
N VAL A 102 -15.90 4.28 5.76
CA VAL A 102 -17.07 3.44 6.08
C VAL A 102 -17.09 3.05 7.56
N ALA A 103 -15.93 2.70 8.12
CA ALA A 103 -15.79 2.39 9.54
C ALA A 103 -16.17 3.58 10.45
N SER A 104 -15.72 4.78 10.10
CA SER A 104 -15.97 6.01 10.88
C SER A 104 -17.45 6.40 10.98
N TRP A 105 -18.29 6.01 10.01
CA TRP A 105 -19.74 6.21 10.10
C TRP A 105 -20.35 5.38 11.23
N SER A 106 -19.79 4.19 11.50
CA SER A 106 -20.24 3.34 12.58
C SER A 106 -19.91 3.92 13.96
N SER A 107 -18.70 4.45 14.14
CA SER A 107 -18.29 5.11 15.38
C SER A 107 -19.04 6.42 15.63
N THR A 108 -19.44 7.12 14.56
CA THR A 108 -20.30 8.30 14.64
C THR A 108 -21.74 7.94 15.03
N MET A 109 -22.30 6.84 14.52
CA MET A 109 -23.67 6.42 14.83
C MET A 109 -23.84 5.85 16.24
N ALA A 110 -22.83 5.15 16.77
CA ALA A 110 -22.91 4.53 18.10
C ALA A 110 -23.42 5.47 19.22
N PRO A 111 -22.84 6.68 19.44
CA PRO A 111 -23.35 7.62 20.43
C PRO A 111 -24.72 8.23 20.08
N LEU A 112 -25.06 8.38 18.79
CA LEU A 112 -26.34 8.96 18.34
C LEU A 112 -27.54 8.03 18.57
N ILE A 113 -27.28 6.74 18.74
CA ILE A 113 -28.30 5.71 18.97
C ILE A 113 -28.76 5.65 20.44
N LEU A 114 -27.96 6.18 21.39
CA LEU A 114 -28.26 6.14 22.84
C LEU A 114 -29.67 6.63 23.22
N PRO A 115 -30.17 7.78 22.72
CA PRO A 115 -31.51 8.25 23.05
C PRO A 115 -32.61 7.27 22.67
N PHE A 116 -32.48 6.61 21.51
CA PHE A 116 -33.45 5.62 21.04
C PHE A 116 -33.40 4.35 21.89
N LEU A 117 -32.21 3.91 22.31
CA LEU A 117 -32.07 2.81 23.27
C LEU A 117 -32.74 3.15 24.62
N LEU A 118 -32.61 4.40 25.09
CA LEU A 118 -33.29 4.83 26.31
C LEU A 118 -34.81 4.93 26.16
N THR A 119 -35.32 5.28 24.98
CA THR A 119 -36.75 5.16 24.69
C THR A 119 -37.21 3.71 24.88
N LEU A 120 -36.46 2.72 24.39
CA LEU A 120 -36.79 1.31 24.62
C LEU A 120 -36.71 0.90 26.10
N VAL A 121 -35.72 1.40 26.84
CA VAL A 121 -35.57 1.18 28.30
C VAL A 121 -36.72 1.78 29.10
N SER A 122 -37.33 2.87 28.62
CA SER A 122 -38.39 3.56 29.35
C SER A 122 -39.66 2.71 29.52
N PHE A 123 -39.97 1.82 28.59
CA PHE A 123 -41.14 0.92 28.68
C PHE A 123 -41.10 -0.07 29.85
N PRO A 124 -40.06 -0.91 30.02
CA PRO A 124 -39.97 -1.78 31.19
C PRO A 124 -39.88 -0.98 32.49
N VAL A 125 -39.24 0.20 32.49
CA VAL A 125 -39.19 1.08 33.66
C VAL A 125 -40.58 1.57 34.05
N SER A 126 -41.40 2.03 33.10
CA SER A 126 -42.80 2.40 33.34
C SER A 126 -43.64 1.26 33.91
N LYS A 127 -43.44 0.04 33.39
CA LYS A 127 -44.13 -1.15 33.92
C LYS A 127 -43.76 -1.40 35.38
N THR A 128 -42.48 -1.35 35.73
CA THR A 128 -42.03 -1.51 37.12
C THR A 128 -42.60 -0.41 38.02
N LEU A 129 -42.63 0.85 37.55
CA LEU A 129 -43.22 1.95 38.30
C LEU A 129 -44.73 1.75 38.60
N ILE A 130 -45.49 1.28 37.61
CA ILE A 130 -46.91 0.94 37.80
C ILE A 130 -47.06 -0.19 38.84
N GLN A 131 -46.28 -1.26 38.70
CA GLN A 131 -46.35 -2.42 39.59
C GLN A 131 -46.02 -2.05 41.05
N VAL A 132 -44.95 -1.29 41.25
CA VAL A 132 -44.51 -0.83 42.58
C VAL A 132 -45.53 0.15 43.19
N SER A 133 -46.21 0.95 42.36
CA SER A 133 -47.28 1.85 42.82
C SER A 133 -48.53 1.06 43.25
N GLN A 134 -48.96 0.08 42.45
CA GLN A 134 -50.13 -0.76 42.74
C GLN A 134 -49.93 -1.66 43.95
N ASN A 135 -48.71 -2.20 44.13
CA ASN A 135 -48.38 -3.09 45.25
C ASN A 135 -48.13 -2.35 46.57
N GLY A 136 -48.11 -1.00 46.56
CA GLY A 136 -47.87 -0.20 47.76
C GLY A 136 -46.46 -0.32 48.35
N ASP A 137 -45.48 -0.81 47.58
CA ASP A 137 -44.10 -0.98 48.04
C ASP A 137 -43.37 0.36 48.11
N ARG A 138 -43.53 1.04 49.25
CA ARG A 138 -42.89 2.34 49.53
C ARG A 138 -41.36 2.31 49.50
N THR A 139 -40.73 1.14 49.60
CA THR A 139 -39.26 1.04 49.60
C THR A 139 -38.68 1.12 48.20
N ASN A 140 -39.43 0.67 47.18
CA ASN A 140 -39.01 0.69 45.78
C ASN A 140 -39.63 1.87 44.98
N GLN A 141 -40.51 2.67 45.60
CA GLN A 141 -41.04 3.89 45.00
C GLN A 141 -39.96 4.98 44.91
N PRO A 142 -39.74 5.57 43.72
CA PRO A 142 -38.70 6.59 43.57
C PRO A 142 -39.04 7.84 44.37
N THR A 143 -38.09 8.31 45.17
CA THR A 143 -38.17 9.66 45.76
C THR A 143 -38.22 10.72 44.65
N PRO A 144 -38.74 11.94 44.91
CA PRO A 144 -38.74 13.01 43.90
C PRO A 144 -37.37 13.27 43.27
N ARG A 145 -36.29 13.13 44.07
CA ARG A 145 -34.91 13.27 43.56
C ARG A 145 -34.48 12.14 42.64
N GLN A 146 -34.91 10.90 42.91
CA GLN A 146 -34.65 9.73 42.06
C GLN A 146 -35.49 9.78 40.78
N TYR A 147 -36.74 10.19 40.87
CA TYR A 147 -37.58 10.44 39.71
C TYR A 147 -36.98 11.53 38.79
N ALA A 148 -36.43 12.59 39.37
CA ALA A 148 -35.66 13.60 38.62
C ALA A 148 -34.39 13.02 37.94
N LEU A 149 -33.76 11.99 38.50
CA LEU A 149 -32.64 11.31 37.83
C LEU A 149 -33.12 10.44 36.65
N ILE A 150 -34.24 9.73 36.80
CA ILE A 150 -34.89 8.99 35.71
C ILE A 150 -35.22 9.94 34.55
N LEU A 151 -35.87 11.07 34.84
CA LEU A 151 -36.18 12.09 33.82
C LEU A 151 -34.91 12.67 33.18
N ARG A 152 -33.85 12.89 33.96
CA ARG A 152 -32.57 13.38 33.42
C ARG A 152 -31.92 12.38 32.47
N ILE A 153 -31.96 11.09 32.81
CA ILE A 153 -31.44 10.04 31.93
C ILE A 153 -32.24 10.00 30.62
N MET A 154 -33.57 10.04 30.70
CA MET A 154 -34.44 9.99 29.52
C MET A 154 -34.31 11.22 28.62
N SER A 155 -34.18 12.42 29.20
CA SER A 155 -34.06 13.67 28.43
C SER A 155 -32.65 13.93 27.91
N ASN A 156 -31.62 13.40 28.58
CA ASN A 156 -30.23 13.64 28.24
C ASN A 156 -29.40 12.37 28.40
N SER A 157 -29.27 11.62 27.32
CA SER A 157 -28.54 10.35 27.22
C SER A 157 -27.02 10.55 27.20
N SER A 158 -26.48 11.30 28.16
CA SER A 158 -25.07 11.66 28.23
C SER A 158 -24.36 11.09 29.46
N LEU A 159 -23.03 11.09 29.39
CA LEU A 159 -22.15 10.78 30.53
C LEU A 159 -22.43 11.67 31.75
N SER A 160 -22.96 12.88 31.55
CA SER A 160 -23.36 13.78 32.64
C SER A 160 -24.53 13.21 33.48
N ALA A 161 -25.47 12.52 32.84
CA ALA A 161 -26.57 11.85 33.53
C ALA A 161 -26.07 10.66 34.36
N LEU A 162 -25.14 9.86 33.80
CA LEU A 162 -24.47 8.79 34.53
C LEU A 162 -23.67 9.31 35.73
N TRP A 163 -22.91 10.38 35.54
CA TRP A 163 -22.16 11.02 36.63
C TRP A 163 -23.09 11.49 37.75
N SER A 164 -24.25 12.04 37.42
CA SER A 164 -25.25 12.47 38.40
C SER A 164 -25.81 11.31 39.20
N CYS A 165 -25.99 10.15 38.57
CA CYS A 165 -26.44 8.92 39.25
C CYS A 165 -25.34 8.31 40.10
N ALA A 166 -24.10 8.25 39.60
CA ALA A 166 -22.94 7.82 40.37
C ALA A 166 -22.74 8.70 41.62
N ALA A 167 -22.77 10.03 41.45
CA ALA A 167 -22.70 10.97 42.56
C ALA A 167 -23.84 10.76 43.56
N TYR A 168 -25.05 10.45 43.09
CA TYR A 168 -26.17 10.11 43.97
C TYR A 168 -25.87 8.86 44.81
N VAL A 169 -25.38 7.77 44.20
CA VAL A 169 -25.03 6.52 44.88
C VAL A 169 -23.89 6.73 45.90
N PHE A 170 -22.82 7.43 45.52
CA PHE A 170 -21.67 7.65 46.39
C PHE A 170 -21.98 8.58 47.57
N THR A 171 -22.85 9.58 47.38
CA THR A 171 -23.29 10.49 48.47
C THR A 171 -24.41 9.90 49.33
N SER A 172 -25.06 8.82 48.88
CA SER A 172 -26.19 8.20 49.58
C SER A 172 -25.80 7.51 50.88
N LYS A 173 -24.60 6.94 50.96
CA LYS A 173 -24.14 6.08 52.08
C LYS A 173 -24.13 6.74 53.47
N ARG A 174 -24.41 8.05 53.59
CA ARG A 174 -24.48 8.75 54.88
C ARG A 174 -25.76 9.55 55.14
N LYS A 175 -26.60 9.86 54.13
CA LYS A 175 -27.74 10.80 54.28
C LYS A 175 -28.95 10.62 53.32
N ARG A 176 -28.99 9.63 52.41
CA ARG A 176 -30.08 9.54 51.39
C ARG A 176 -30.72 8.14 51.31
N ALA A 177 -31.91 8.09 50.72
CA ALA A 177 -32.65 6.86 50.42
C ALA A 177 -31.90 5.95 49.43
N PRO A 178 -32.00 4.61 49.59
CA PRO A 178 -31.37 3.64 48.69
C PRO A 178 -31.93 3.75 47.27
N ILE A 179 -31.11 3.38 46.27
CA ILE A 179 -31.50 3.42 44.85
C ILE A 179 -32.64 2.43 44.57
N THR A 180 -33.66 2.88 43.84
CA THR A 180 -34.79 2.03 43.45
C THR A 180 -34.47 1.22 42.21
N GLU A 181 -35.14 0.08 42.05
CA GLU A 181 -34.96 -0.83 40.92
C GLU A 181 -35.13 -0.15 39.54
N PRO A 182 -36.16 0.71 39.30
CA PRO A 182 -36.32 1.37 38.01
C PRO A 182 -35.16 2.31 37.68
N LEU A 183 -34.63 3.03 38.68
CA LEU A 183 -33.48 3.93 38.51
C LEU A 183 -32.19 3.13 38.31
N ALA A 184 -31.99 2.03 39.05
CA ALA A 184 -30.83 1.17 38.92
C ALA A 184 -30.76 0.52 37.53
N PHE A 185 -31.87 -0.05 37.05
CA PHE A 185 -31.97 -0.66 35.73
C PHE A 185 -31.65 0.34 34.61
N MET A 186 -32.28 1.53 34.65
CA MET A 186 -32.06 2.57 33.65
C MET A 186 -30.60 3.07 33.64
N THR A 187 -30.00 3.23 34.84
CA THR A 187 -28.59 3.64 34.97
C THR A 187 -27.65 2.59 34.41
N TRP A 188 -27.89 1.30 34.68
CA TRP A 188 -27.08 0.20 34.14
C TRP A 188 -27.17 0.09 32.63
N MET A 189 -28.37 0.23 32.06
CA MET A 189 -28.55 0.19 30.59
C MET A 189 -27.86 1.37 29.91
N LEU A 190 -27.96 2.59 30.46
CA LEU A 190 -27.22 3.75 29.94
C LEU A 190 -25.70 3.55 30.05
N ALA A 191 -25.22 3.00 31.18
CA ALA A 191 -23.79 2.73 31.38
C ALA A 191 -23.26 1.70 30.37
N LEU A 192 -24.00 0.62 30.14
CA LEU A 192 -23.65 -0.41 29.16
C LEU A 192 -23.66 0.13 27.73
N ALA A 193 -24.70 0.88 27.32
CA ALA A 193 -24.77 1.49 26.00
C ALA A 193 -23.64 2.51 25.77
N SER A 194 -23.30 3.29 26.79
CA SER A 194 -22.18 4.25 26.73
C SER A 194 -20.84 3.51 26.61
N LEU A 195 -20.61 2.46 27.38
CA LEU A 195 -19.40 1.64 27.33
C LEU A 195 -19.22 1.01 25.95
N LEU A 196 -20.27 0.43 25.38
CA LEU A 196 -20.23 -0.15 24.04
C LEU A 196 -19.95 0.92 22.98
N SER A 197 -20.52 2.12 23.10
CA SER A 197 -20.25 3.22 22.17
C SER A 197 -18.80 3.70 22.23
N VAL A 198 -18.22 3.78 23.45
CA VAL A 198 -16.79 4.06 23.63
C VAL A 198 -15.92 2.95 23.03
N LEU A 199 -16.35 1.69 23.14
CA LEU A 199 -15.64 0.56 22.54
C LEU A 199 -15.65 0.63 21.00
N VAL A 200 -16.78 0.97 20.39
CA VAL A 200 -16.86 1.20 18.93
C VAL A 200 -15.91 2.31 18.53
N PHE A 201 -15.92 3.44 19.24
CA PHE A 201 -15.00 4.56 18.98
C PHE A 201 -13.52 4.17 19.12
N ALA A 202 -13.16 3.43 20.17
CA ALA A 202 -11.79 3.00 20.42
C ALA A 202 -11.28 2.01 19.37
N THR A 203 -12.13 1.05 18.96
CA THR A 203 -11.77 0.05 17.95
C THR A 203 -11.70 0.63 16.55
N ASP A 204 -12.58 1.59 16.22
CA ASP A 204 -12.50 2.37 14.98
C ASP A 204 -11.19 3.18 14.93
N THR A 205 -10.88 3.92 16.00
CA THR A 205 -9.60 4.64 16.13
C THR A 205 -8.41 3.71 15.94
N TRP A 206 -8.45 2.52 16.55
CA TRP A 206 -7.39 1.52 16.37
C TRP A 206 -7.26 1.07 14.91
N LEU A 207 -8.39 0.80 14.23
CA LEU A 207 -8.41 0.45 12.81
C LEU A 207 -7.84 1.57 11.92
N HIS A 208 -8.16 2.83 12.21
CA HIS A 208 -7.61 4.01 11.53
C HIS A 208 -6.07 4.07 11.62
N PHE A 209 -5.50 3.83 12.80
CA PHE A 209 -4.04 3.93 13.01
C PHE A 209 -3.24 2.84 12.30
N VAL A 210 -3.79 1.63 12.25
CA VAL A 210 -3.07 0.44 11.78
C VAL A 210 -3.32 0.12 10.31
N THR A 211 -4.41 0.61 9.73
CA THR A 211 -4.74 0.40 8.31
C THR A 211 -3.97 1.41 7.45
N LYS A 212 -3.19 0.92 6.49
CA LYS A 212 -2.34 1.76 5.62
C LYS A 212 -2.44 1.30 4.17
N THR A 213 -2.28 2.22 3.23
CA THR A 213 -2.13 1.86 1.81
C THR A 213 -0.68 1.47 1.55
N VAL A 214 -0.46 0.30 0.95
CA VAL A 214 0.88 -0.22 0.61
C VAL A 214 0.93 -0.59 -0.87
N LEU A 215 2.14 -0.53 -1.44
CA LEU A 215 2.40 -1.06 -2.78
C LEU A 215 2.59 -2.58 -2.68
N LEU A 216 1.69 -3.33 -3.30
CA LEU A 216 1.77 -4.78 -3.42
C LEU A 216 2.29 -5.13 -4.81
N ASN A 217 3.44 -5.80 -4.87
CA ASN A 217 4.00 -6.32 -6.11
C ASN A 217 3.50 -7.74 -6.33
N GLN A 218 2.80 -7.98 -7.44
CA GLN A 218 2.36 -9.31 -7.84
C GLN A 218 3.20 -9.81 -9.01
N PRO A 219 3.74 -11.05 -8.92
CA PRO A 219 4.40 -11.69 -10.03
C PRO A 219 3.38 -12.03 -11.13
N THR A 220 3.77 -11.85 -12.38
CA THR A 220 3.03 -12.34 -13.56
C THR A 220 4.00 -13.04 -14.49
N ALA A 221 3.60 -14.13 -15.13
CA ALA A 221 4.50 -14.90 -15.99
C ALA A 221 4.98 -14.06 -17.19
N PHE A 222 6.28 -14.16 -17.49
CA PHE A 222 6.91 -13.55 -18.65
C PHE A 222 7.94 -14.54 -19.19
N ASP A 223 7.93 -14.84 -20.48
CA ASP A 223 8.76 -15.96 -20.96
C ASP A 223 10.00 -15.53 -21.74
N SER A 224 10.07 -14.38 -22.40
CA SER A 224 11.15 -14.14 -23.40
C SER A 224 12.32 -13.27 -22.89
N ALA A 225 13.34 -13.89 -22.29
CA ALA A 225 14.55 -13.16 -21.82
C ALA A 225 15.90 -13.76 -22.23
N SER A 226 15.93 -14.98 -22.76
CA SER A 226 17.15 -15.68 -23.17
C SER A 226 17.45 -15.47 -24.66
N PHE A 227 18.67 -15.83 -25.08
CA PHE A 227 19.10 -15.84 -26.48
C PHE A 227 19.75 -17.18 -26.82
N LYS A 228 19.48 -17.67 -28.02
CA LYS A 228 20.08 -18.88 -28.58
C LYS A 228 20.46 -18.65 -30.04
N PHE A 229 21.27 -19.54 -30.61
CA PHE A 229 21.50 -19.51 -32.06
C PHE A 229 20.29 -20.03 -32.84
N ASN A 230 20.12 -19.50 -34.04
CA ASN A 230 19.21 -20.05 -35.04
C ASN A 230 19.65 -21.46 -35.47
N GLU A 231 18.73 -22.23 -36.06
CA GLU A 231 18.98 -23.63 -36.43
C GLU A 231 20.16 -23.81 -37.40
N ASN A 232 20.34 -22.85 -38.34
CA ASN A 232 21.44 -22.84 -39.30
C ASN A 232 22.80 -22.52 -38.66
N CYS A 233 22.80 -21.97 -37.45
CA CYS A 233 23.96 -21.60 -36.66
C CYS A 233 24.20 -22.58 -35.49
N THR A 234 23.83 -23.85 -35.68
CA THR A 234 24.14 -24.93 -34.74
C THR A 234 25.13 -25.91 -35.36
N ASN A 235 26.07 -26.44 -34.58
CA ASN A 235 27.07 -27.43 -35.01
C ASN A 235 27.99 -26.95 -36.14
N ILE A 236 28.54 -25.74 -35.99
CA ILE A 236 29.49 -25.15 -36.94
C ILE A 236 30.89 -25.72 -36.69
N ASP A 237 31.43 -26.43 -37.67
CA ASP A 237 32.75 -27.08 -37.60
C ASP A 237 33.89 -26.19 -38.10
N THR A 238 33.60 -25.16 -38.91
CA THR A 238 34.61 -24.24 -39.44
C THR A 238 34.26 -22.77 -39.22
N THR A 239 35.28 -21.91 -39.11
CA THR A 239 35.16 -20.44 -38.99
C THR A 239 34.41 -19.78 -40.15
N TYR A 240 34.35 -20.46 -41.29
CA TYR A 240 33.52 -20.06 -42.41
C TYR A 240 32.38 -21.07 -42.63
N LYS A 241 31.13 -20.65 -42.47
CA LYS A 241 29.95 -21.43 -42.86
C LYS A 241 28.93 -20.55 -43.56
N ASP A 242 28.70 -20.87 -44.84
CA ASP A 242 27.63 -20.26 -45.61
C ASP A 242 26.26 -20.65 -45.03
N GLY A 243 25.36 -19.68 -44.89
CA GLY A 243 23.99 -19.90 -44.38
C GLY A 243 23.76 -19.61 -42.89
N CYS A 244 24.81 -19.42 -42.08
CA CYS A 244 24.70 -19.03 -40.67
C CYS A 244 24.76 -17.50 -40.50
N THR A 245 25.97 -16.93 -40.40
CA THR A 245 26.21 -15.47 -40.37
C THR A 245 26.82 -14.96 -41.66
N LEU A 246 27.47 -15.83 -42.43
CA LEU A 246 28.29 -15.48 -43.58
C LEU A 246 27.63 -15.89 -44.89
N ASN A 247 27.83 -15.07 -45.93
CA ASN A 247 27.52 -15.34 -47.32
C ASN A 247 28.77 -15.15 -48.19
N ASN A 248 28.92 -15.96 -49.24
CA ASN A 248 30.01 -15.84 -50.21
C ASN A 248 29.58 -15.08 -51.48
N ALA A 249 30.24 -13.97 -51.80
CA ALA A 249 30.18 -13.34 -53.13
C ALA A 249 31.56 -13.30 -53.76
N ALA A 250 32.05 -14.46 -54.22
CA ALA A 250 33.24 -14.69 -55.07
C ALA A 250 34.54 -13.99 -54.63
N SER A 251 34.59 -12.65 -54.66
CA SER A 251 35.69 -11.79 -54.21
C SER A 251 35.54 -11.27 -52.78
N ASN A 252 34.39 -11.44 -52.11
CA ASN A 252 34.21 -10.97 -50.73
C ASN A 252 33.19 -11.80 -49.92
N SER A 253 33.25 -11.69 -48.60
CA SER A 253 32.28 -12.27 -47.66
C SER A 253 31.48 -11.18 -46.97
N PHE A 254 30.18 -11.41 -46.78
CA PHE A 254 29.27 -10.44 -46.17
C PHE A 254 28.29 -11.13 -45.24
N LEU A 255 27.62 -10.34 -44.40
CA LEU A 255 26.60 -10.87 -43.48
C LEU A 255 25.34 -11.26 -44.24
N ILE A 256 24.79 -12.46 -43.96
CA ILE A 256 23.48 -12.88 -44.53
C ILE A 256 22.35 -11.98 -44.03
N ASN A 257 22.36 -11.67 -42.73
CA ASN A 257 21.38 -10.81 -42.07
C ASN A 257 22.14 -9.70 -41.33
N SER A 258 22.53 -8.66 -42.05
CA SER A 258 23.36 -7.58 -41.49
C SER A 258 22.61 -6.72 -40.48
N GLU A 259 21.30 -6.55 -40.62
CA GLU A 259 20.51 -5.62 -39.79
C GLU A 259 20.60 -5.94 -38.28
N PRO A 260 20.29 -7.16 -37.78
CA PRO A 260 20.42 -7.45 -36.35
C PRO A 260 21.85 -7.30 -35.80
N ALA A 261 22.88 -7.58 -36.62
CA ALA A 261 24.27 -7.40 -36.22
C ALA A 261 24.63 -5.91 -36.11
N LEU A 262 24.24 -5.11 -37.10
CA LEU A 262 24.45 -3.66 -37.10
C LEU A 262 23.64 -2.98 -36.00
N GLU A 263 22.42 -3.45 -35.71
CA GLU A 263 21.61 -2.95 -34.60
C GLU A 263 22.26 -3.21 -33.23
N LEU A 264 22.87 -4.38 -33.03
CA LEU A 264 23.61 -4.67 -31.80
C LEU A 264 24.90 -3.85 -31.68
N LEU A 265 25.67 -3.76 -32.77
CA LEU A 265 26.90 -2.96 -32.83
C LEU A 265 26.62 -1.46 -32.60
N ALA A 266 25.54 -0.94 -33.19
CA ALA A 266 25.11 0.44 -33.03
C ALA A 266 24.29 0.70 -31.75
N ASN A 267 24.03 -0.33 -30.93
CA ASN A 267 23.16 -0.23 -29.76
C ASN A 267 21.75 0.33 -30.08
N ALA A 268 21.23 -0.02 -31.26
CA ALA A 268 19.95 0.43 -31.80
C ALA A 268 18.84 -0.64 -31.70
N SER A 269 19.19 -1.91 -31.45
CA SER A 269 18.20 -2.99 -31.32
C SER A 269 17.16 -2.67 -30.24
N SER A 270 15.89 -3.00 -30.51
CA SER A 270 14.77 -2.82 -29.60
C SER A 270 14.65 -3.94 -28.55
N THR A 271 15.25 -5.11 -28.82
CA THR A 271 15.08 -6.32 -28.01
C THR A 271 16.29 -6.62 -27.13
N ASN A 272 17.49 -6.52 -27.69
CA ASN A 272 18.72 -7.01 -27.08
C ASN A 272 19.85 -6.00 -27.21
N MET A 273 20.86 -6.16 -26.38
CA MET A 273 22.01 -5.28 -26.32
C MET A 273 23.22 -6.05 -25.80
N VAL A 274 24.40 -5.74 -26.32
CA VAL A 274 25.65 -6.21 -25.72
C VAL A 274 25.92 -5.37 -24.47
N GLN A 275 25.82 -6.02 -23.32
CA GLN A 275 26.03 -5.44 -22.01
C GLN A 275 27.39 -5.83 -21.46
N GLN A 276 27.80 -5.17 -20.38
CA GLN A 276 29.01 -5.52 -19.65
C GLN A 276 28.73 -5.71 -18.17
N VAL A 277 29.51 -6.61 -17.57
CA VAL A 277 29.54 -6.80 -16.13
C VAL A 277 30.99 -7.09 -15.69
N ALA A 278 31.32 -6.77 -14.45
CA ALA A 278 32.58 -7.17 -13.85
C ALA A 278 32.33 -8.21 -12.75
N ASP A 279 33.21 -9.19 -12.61
CA ASP A 279 33.19 -10.11 -11.47
C ASP A 279 33.81 -9.46 -10.22
N SER A 280 33.84 -10.22 -9.12
CA SER A 280 34.42 -9.75 -7.85
C SER A 280 35.92 -9.47 -7.91
N THR A 281 36.63 -9.97 -8.93
CA THR A 281 38.05 -9.71 -9.16
C THR A 281 38.30 -8.47 -10.02
N GLY A 282 37.24 -7.87 -10.57
CA GLY A 282 37.30 -6.75 -11.50
C GLY A 282 37.46 -7.16 -12.96
N LYS A 283 37.52 -8.46 -13.28
CA LYS A 283 37.57 -8.93 -14.67
C LYS A 283 36.23 -8.63 -15.35
N LYS A 284 36.31 -7.99 -16.51
CA LYS A 284 35.14 -7.55 -17.28
C LYS A 284 34.74 -8.58 -18.34
N TYR A 285 33.44 -8.72 -18.51
CA TYR A 285 32.81 -9.60 -19.49
C TYR A 285 31.83 -8.79 -20.32
N ALA A 286 31.78 -9.07 -21.61
CA ALA A 286 30.67 -8.66 -22.46
C ALA A 286 29.68 -9.83 -22.59
N PHE A 287 28.38 -9.55 -22.62
CA PHE A 287 27.36 -10.57 -22.84
C PHE A 287 26.14 -9.99 -23.55
N ILE A 288 25.39 -10.82 -24.26
CA ILE A 288 24.13 -10.38 -24.89
C ILE A 288 23.00 -10.53 -23.88
N GLY A 289 22.28 -9.45 -23.61
CA GLY A 289 21.11 -9.47 -22.73
C GLY A 289 19.97 -8.62 -23.28
N LEU A 290 18.83 -8.61 -22.58
CA LEU A 290 17.72 -7.73 -22.92
C LEU A 290 18.11 -6.25 -22.84
N ARG A 291 17.59 -5.43 -23.77
CA ARG A 291 17.81 -3.99 -23.72
C ARG A 291 17.23 -3.40 -22.42
N PRO A 292 18.01 -2.60 -21.66
CA PRO A 292 17.48 -1.89 -20.50
C PRO A 292 16.35 -0.92 -20.91
N THR A 293 15.15 -1.16 -20.41
CA THR A 293 13.99 -0.27 -20.56
C THR A 293 13.19 -0.23 -19.27
N ASN A 294 12.30 0.74 -19.10
CA ASN A 294 11.40 0.81 -17.93
C ASN A 294 10.54 -0.45 -17.77
N ARG A 295 10.18 -1.10 -18.89
CA ARG A 295 9.46 -2.38 -18.86
C ARG A 295 10.35 -3.51 -18.37
N ILE A 296 11.58 -3.63 -18.87
CA ILE A 296 12.52 -4.66 -18.40
C ILE A 296 12.92 -4.43 -16.94
N ALA A 297 12.95 -3.18 -16.49
CA ALA A 297 13.18 -2.84 -15.09
C ALA A 297 12.08 -3.36 -14.16
N SER A 298 10.86 -3.62 -14.64
CA SER A 298 9.82 -4.26 -13.83
C SER A 298 9.85 -5.79 -13.87
N LEU A 299 10.78 -6.39 -14.62
CA LEU A 299 10.96 -7.84 -14.69
C LEU A 299 12.08 -8.30 -13.73
N ASP A 300 11.86 -9.45 -13.12
CA ASP A 300 12.91 -10.24 -12.49
C ASP A 300 13.01 -11.55 -13.26
N TYR A 301 14.20 -11.92 -13.75
CA TYR A 301 14.38 -13.08 -14.60
C TYR A 301 15.78 -13.68 -14.50
N THR A 302 15.86 -14.98 -14.78
CA THR A 302 17.10 -15.72 -15.03
C THR A 302 17.10 -16.20 -16.47
N ALA A 303 18.14 -15.83 -17.22
CA ALA A 303 18.24 -16.06 -18.65
C ALA A 303 19.60 -16.65 -19.05
N THR A 304 19.61 -17.36 -20.18
CA THR A 304 20.81 -17.89 -20.81
C THR A 304 21.11 -17.14 -22.11
N SER A 305 22.39 -16.97 -22.42
CA SER A 305 22.87 -16.22 -23.59
C SER A 305 24.35 -16.57 -23.86
N PHE A 306 25.03 -15.72 -24.62
CA PHE A 306 26.46 -15.82 -24.92
C PHE A 306 27.23 -14.64 -24.35
N GLY A 307 28.45 -14.91 -23.91
CA GLY A 307 29.39 -13.92 -23.40
C GLY A 307 30.77 -14.05 -24.03
N ALA A 308 31.60 -13.04 -23.85
CA ALA A 308 32.99 -13.03 -24.27
C ALA A 308 33.84 -12.17 -23.34
N SER A 309 35.09 -12.56 -23.15
CA SER A 309 36.10 -11.77 -22.45
C SER A 309 37.42 -11.91 -23.19
N SER A 310 38.04 -10.78 -23.47
CA SER A 310 39.34 -10.73 -24.13
C SER A 310 40.37 -10.14 -23.19
N GLN A 311 41.63 -10.55 -23.35
CA GLN A 311 42.79 -10.01 -22.65
C GLN A 311 43.87 -9.75 -23.69
N CYS A 312 44.46 -8.57 -23.65
CA CYS A 312 45.49 -8.14 -24.60
C CYS A 312 46.74 -7.68 -23.85
N GLN A 313 47.90 -7.91 -24.47
CA GLN A 313 49.21 -7.44 -24.04
C GLN A 313 49.83 -6.62 -25.17
N VAL A 314 50.57 -5.59 -24.82
CA VAL A 314 51.24 -4.77 -25.82
C VAL A 314 52.49 -5.49 -26.33
N VAL A 315 52.65 -5.52 -27.65
CA VAL A 315 53.75 -6.20 -28.34
C VAL A 315 54.28 -5.37 -29.50
N THR A 316 54.09 -4.05 -29.45
CA THR A 316 54.47 -3.11 -30.52
C THR A 316 55.92 -3.25 -30.92
N ASN A 317 56.84 -3.25 -29.96
CA ASN A 317 58.29 -3.37 -30.20
C ASN A 317 58.73 -4.72 -30.78
N HIS A 318 57.89 -5.75 -30.64
CA HIS A 318 58.13 -7.06 -31.24
C HIS A 318 57.61 -7.17 -32.67
N CYS A 319 56.78 -6.23 -33.11
CA CYS A 319 56.10 -6.27 -34.41
C CYS A 319 56.44 -5.10 -35.35
N ILE A 320 56.76 -3.92 -34.82
CA ILE A 320 57.02 -2.70 -35.58
C ILE A 320 58.37 -2.13 -35.13
N SER A 321 59.29 -1.95 -36.08
CA SER A 321 60.56 -1.24 -35.86
C SER A 321 60.53 0.14 -36.51
N GLU A 322 61.21 1.13 -35.94
CA GLU A 322 61.23 2.51 -36.48
C GLU A 322 61.68 2.58 -37.96
N GLY A 323 62.63 1.73 -38.35
CA GLY A 323 63.12 1.65 -39.73
C GLY A 323 62.10 1.13 -40.75
N ASP A 324 61.02 0.49 -40.27
CA ASP A 324 59.96 -0.07 -41.11
C ASP A 324 58.76 0.87 -41.28
N ILE A 325 58.84 2.07 -40.68
CA ILE A 325 57.82 3.11 -40.76
C ILE A 325 58.18 4.08 -41.90
N SER A 326 57.31 4.14 -42.91
CA SER A 326 57.40 5.10 -44.01
C SER A 326 56.32 6.18 -43.89
N GLY A 327 56.37 7.19 -44.77
CA GLY A 327 55.39 8.28 -44.78
C GLY A 327 53.96 7.76 -44.91
N SER A 328 53.70 6.88 -45.88
CA SER A 328 52.35 6.41 -46.22
C SER A 328 51.90 5.13 -45.52
N GLN A 329 52.83 4.33 -45.00
CA GLN A 329 52.56 3.02 -44.40
C GLN A 329 53.66 2.58 -43.41
N ALA A 330 53.34 1.67 -42.51
CA ALA A 330 54.30 0.92 -41.69
C ALA A 330 54.27 -0.56 -42.08
N THR A 331 55.45 -1.16 -42.25
CA THR A 331 55.59 -2.60 -42.39
C THR A 331 55.69 -3.22 -41.00
N PHE A 332 54.98 -4.31 -40.75
CA PHE A 332 55.05 -5.03 -39.48
C PHE A 332 55.43 -6.49 -39.70
N LYS A 333 56.21 -7.03 -38.78
CA LYS A 333 56.60 -8.43 -38.71
C LYS A 333 56.88 -8.80 -37.26
N CYS A 334 56.00 -9.59 -36.66
CA CYS A 334 56.15 -10.05 -35.29
C CYS A 334 57.22 -11.16 -35.19
N ASP A 335 58.13 -11.06 -34.23
CA ASP A 335 59.21 -12.05 -34.02
C ASP A 335 58.71 -13.37 -33.39
N PHE A 336 57.59 -13.31 -32.65
CA PHE A 336 57.01 -14.44 -31.91
C PHE A 336 55.96 -15.23 -32.70
N ALA A 337 55.44 -14.70 -33.81
CA ALA A 337 54.35 -15.30 -34.58
C ALA A 337 54.47 -14.96 -36.08
N PRO A 338 53.92 -15.78 -37.00
CA PRO A 338 53.84 -15.46 -38.43
C PRO A 338 52.74 -14.40 -38.71
N ALA A 339 52.76 -13.29 -37.98
CA ALA A 339 51.96 -12.10 -38.22
C ALA A 339 52.84 -11.04 -38.89
N GLN A 340 52.58 -10.77 -40.17
CA GLN A 340 53.34 -9.82 -40.96
C GLN A 340 52.45 -9.17 -42.02
N GLY A 341 52.77 -7.94 -42.41
CA GLY A 341 52.00 -7.21 -43.40
C GLY A 341 52.38 -5.74 -43.45
N VAL A 342 51.46 -4.94 -44.00
CA VAL A 342 51.60 -3.49 -44.13
C VAL A 342 50.32 -2.85 -43.61
N ILE A 343 50.45 -1.77 -42.84
CA ILE A 343 49.33 -0.98 -42.34
C ILE A 343 49.50 0.48 -42.79
N PRO A 344 48.45 1.13 -43.32
CA PRO A 344 48.56 2.53 -43.71
C PRO A 344 48.73 3.43 -42.48
N THR A 345 49.55 4.47 -42.64
CA THR A 345 49.80 5.52 -41.63
C THR A 345 49.18 6.85 -42.04
N THR A 346 48.35 6.84 -43.10
CA THR A 346 47.80 8.03 -43.74
C THR A 346 46.30 7.88 -44.03
N GLN A 347 45.61 9.04 -44.08
CA GLN A 347 44.21 9.29 -44.45
C GLN A 347 43.09 8.57 -43.66
N VAL A 348 43.29 7.37 -43.12
CA VAL A 348 42.27 6.59 -42.41
C VAL A 348 42.85 5.82 -41.23
N ASP A 349 42.01 5.59 -40.21
CA ASP A 349 42.31 4.64 -39.14
C ASP A 349 42.27 3.22 -39.74
N ALA A 350 43.20 2.34 -39.36
CA ALA A 350 43.32 1.00 -39.92
C ALA A 350 43.68 -0.04 -38.86
N ILE A 351 43.21 -1.27 -39.07
CA ILE A 351 43.49 -2.42 -38.22
C ILE A 351 43.77 -3.65 -39.08
N ALA A 352 44.74 -4.45 -38.66
CA ALA A 352 45.07 -5.73 -39.27
C ALA A 352 45.04 -6.82 -38.19
N PHE A 353 44.16 -7.80 -38.37
CA PHE A 353 44.07 -8.98 -37.51
C PHE A 353 44.84 -10.15 -38.10
N THR A 354 45.50 -10.93 -37.25
CA THR A 354 46.01 -12.28 -37.60
C THR A 354 45.56 -13.26 -36.52
N TYR A 355 44.84 -14.32 -36.89
CA TYR A 355 44.27 -15.29 -35.98
C TYR A 355 45.09 -16.58 -35.90
N PHE A 356 45.16 -17.17 -34.71
CA PHE A 356 45.94 -18.38 -34.41
C PHE A 356 45.09 -19.44 -33.72
N THR A 357 45.41 -20.71 -34.00
CA THR A 357 44.71 -21.87 -33.42
C THR A 357 45.17 -22.27 -32.04
N ASP A 358 46.34 -21.80 -31.60
CA ASP A 358 46.93 -22.25 -30.34
C ASP A 358 47.71 -21.13 -29.66
N SER A 359 48.00 -21.34 -28.39
CA SER A 359 48.77 -20.41 -27.56
C SER A 359 50.25 -20.29 -27.96
N SER A 360 50.75 -21.18 -28.83
CA SER A 360 52.11 -21.07 -29.37
C SER A 360 52.20 -20.07 -30.51
N MET A 361 51.05 -19.73 -31.13
CA MET A 361 50.92 -18.79 -32.24
C MET A 361 51.79 -19.12 -33.46
N LYS A 362 52.32 -20.35 -33.57
CA LYS A 362 53.23 -20.74 -34.65
C LYS A 362 52.54 -20.96 -35.99
N LYS A 363 51.21 -21.11 -35.99
CA LYS A 363 50.39 -21.34 -37.18
C LYS A 363 49.30 -20.28 -37.26
N ASN A 364 49.45 -19.34 -38.18
CA ASN A 364 48.37 -18.43 -38.53
C ASN A 364 47.32 -19.15 -39.38
N THR A 365 46.13 -18.57 -39.45
CA THR A 365 44.98 -19.17 -40.13
C THR A 365 44.45 -18.22 -41.18
N SER A 366 44.56 -18.62 -42.44
CA SER A 366 44.02 -17.89 -43.61
C SER A 366 42.95 -18.70 -44.35
N SER A 367 42.71 -19.94 -43.92
CA SER A 367 41.71 -20.86 -44.47
C SER A 367 40.64 -21.19 -43.43
N PRO A 368 39.42 -21.57 -43.85
CA PRO A 368 38.40 -22.06 -42.93
C PRO A 368 38.90 -23.25 -42.11
N ILE A 369 38.82 -23.14 -40.79
CA ILE A 369 39.30 -24.16 -39.85
C ILE A 369 38.37 -24.25 -38.64
N SER A 370 38.48 -25.31 -37.82
CA SER A 370 37.83 -25.32 -36.51
C SER A 370 38.66 -24.53 -35.50
N MET A 371 38.13 -23.43 -34.97
CA MET A 371 38.79 -22.60 -33.97
C MET A 371 38.49 -23.10 -32.54
N PRO A 372 39.50 -23.38 -31.70
CA PRO A 372 39.28 -23.74 -30.30
C PRO A 372 38.89 -22.52 -29.45
N ASN A 373 38.47 -22.80 -28.21
CA ASN A 373 38.17 -21.80 -27.19
C ASN A 373 39.11 -22.01 -25.99
N PRO A 374 39.90 -21.00 -25.57
CA PRO A 374 40.04 -19.67 -26.15
C PRO A 374 40.76 -19.67 -27.51
N TYR A 375 40.58 -18.59 -28.27
CA TYR A 375 41.36 -18.31 -29.49
C TYR A 375 42.30 -17.12 -29.29
N TYR A 376 43.33 -17.04 -30.14
CA TYR A 376 44.39 -16.05 -30.04
C TYR A 376 44.49 -15.23 -31.31
N PHE A 377 44.82 -13.95 -31.20
CA PHE A 377 45.04 -13.09 -32.36
C PHE A 377 46.01 -11.96 -32.06
N THR A 378 46.67 -11.46 -33.09
CA THR A 378 47.38 -10.18 -33.04
C THR A 378 46.54 -9.12 -33.73
N ALA A 379 46.50 -7.93 -33.16
CA ALA A 379 45.91 -6.75 -33.77
C ALA A 379 46.98 -5.67 -33.94
N VAL A 380 47.27 -5.30 -35.18
CA VAL A 380 48.13 -4.15 -35.50
C VAL A 380 47.23 -2.98 -35.87
N VAL A 381 47.38 -1.86 -35.17
CA VAL A 381 46.46 -0.72 -35.25
C VAL A 381 47.23 0.55 -35.61
N SER A 382 46.64 1.36 -36.50
CA SER A 382 47.11 2.68 -36.88
C SER A 382 45.97 3.67 -36.72
N ILE A 383 46.13 4.63 -35.80
CA ILE A 383 45.14 5.68 -35.54
C ILE A 383 45.68 7.01 -36.04
N ASN A 384 45.05 7.56 -37.07
CA ASN A 384 45.50 8.74 -37.78
C ASN A 384 44.71 10.00 -37.40
N GLN A 385 44.72 10.33 -36.11
CA GLN A 385 44.02 11.50 -35.56
C GLN A 385 44.96 12.43 -34.77
N ASN A 386 46.28 12.20 -34.82
CA ASN A 386 47.29 12.96 -34.08
C ASN A 386 47.01 13.02 -32.54
N LEU A 387 46.29 12.01 -32.02
CA LEU A 387 45.76 12.02 -30.65
C LEU A 387 46.83 11.79 -29.59
N GLY A 388 47.93 11.13 -29.94
CA GLY A 388 49.06 10.89 -29.05
C GLY A 388 49.94 12.12 -28.80
N ARG A 389 49.88 13.20 -29.60
CA ARG A 389 50.83 14.33 -29.49
C ARG A 389 50.45 15.42 -28.49
N ASN A 390 49.73 15.08 -27.43
CA ASN A 390 49.50 16.02 -26.33
C ASN A 390 50.68 15.96 -25.36
N PRO A 391 51.52 17.01 -25.25
CA PRO A 391 52.71 17.01 -24.39
C PRO A 391 52.40 16.93 -22.88
N ASN A 392 51.13 17.00 -22.49
CA ASN A 392 50.67 16.81 -21.11
C ASN A 392 50.23 15.36 -20.81
N ARG A 393 50.48 14.40 -21.71
CA ARG A 393 50.05 13.00 -21.58
C ARG A 393 51.23 12.04 -21.76
N GLY A 394 51.29 11.01 -20.91
CA GLY A 394 52.41 10.05 -20.87
C GLY A 394 52.48 9.05 -22.03
N LEU A 395 51.37 8.88 -22.77
CA LEU A 395 51.26 7.82 -23.78
C LEU A 395 52.26 7.97 -24.96
N ILE A 396 52.71 9.20 -25.26
CA ILE A 396 53.67 9.43 -26.35
C ILE A 396 55.10 9.04 -26.00
N ASP A 397 55.42 9.04 -24.70
CA ASP A 397 56.72 8.65 -24.18
C ASP A 397 56.74 7.16 -23.81
N ASP A 398 55.62 6.45 -23.99
CA ASP A 398 55.51 5.03 -23.74
C ASP A 398 56.29 4.25 -24.82
N PRO A 399 57.27 3.40 -24.44
CA PRO A 399 58.12 2.71 -25.39
C PRO A 399 57.34 1.73 -26.28
N ASP A 400 56.16 1.27 -25.86
CA ASP A 400 55.33 0.35 -26.62
C ASP A 400 54.30 1.06 -27.52
N ILE A 401 54.49 2.38 -27.74
CA ILE A 401 53.76 3.17 -28.73
C ILE A 401 54.71 3.70 -29.79
N SER A 402 54.41 3.39 -31.05
CA SER A 402 55.14 3.92 -32.21
C SER A 402 54.38 5.08 -32.85
N SER A 403 55.11 5.95 -33.55
CA SER A 403 54.52 7.08 -34.29
C SER A 403 54.84 6.99 -35.78
N GLY A 404 53.81 7.12 -36.61
CA GLY A 404 53.97 7.31 -38.05
C GLY A 404 54.60 8.67 -38.36
N LEU A 405 55.34 8.73 -39.48
CA LEU A 405 55.99 9.95 -39.98
C LEU A 405 55.02 11.13 -40.17
N HIS A 406 53.74 10.88 -40.42
CA HIS A 406 52.69 11.89 -40.58
C HIS A 406 51.74 12.02 -39.37
N GLY A 407 52.11 11.46 -38.21
CA GLY A 407 51.39 11.69 -36.95
C GLY A 407 50.35 10.64 -36.56
N SER A 408 50.34 9.48 -37.23
CA SER A 408 49.53 8.33 -36.78
C SER A 408 50.12 7.70 -35.52
N THR A 409 49.29 7.24 -34.59
CA THR A 409 49.69 6.43 -33.45
C THR A 409 49.60 4.95 -33.84
N LEU A 410 50.70 4.22 -33.66
CA LEU A 410 50.86 2.82 -34.04
C LEU A 410 51.07 1.97 -32.79
N PHE A 411 50.33 0.88 -32.68
CA PHE A 411 50.54 -0.12 -31.64
C PHE A 411 50.16 -1.52 -32.14
N ALA A 412 50.78 -2.54 -31.56
CA ALA A 412 50.44 -3.92 -31.81
C ALA A 412 50.07 -4.62 -30.50
N LEU A 413 49.01 -5.41 -30.55
CA LEU A 413 48.50 -6.16 -29.40
C LEU A 413 48.52 -7.65 -29.70
N LEU A 414 48.87 -8.44 -28.68
CA LEU A 414 48.65 -9.86 -28.64
C LEU A 414 47.49 -10.16 -27.70
N CYS A 415 46.44 -10.76 -28.23
CA CYS A 415 45.19 -10.96 -27.52
C CYS A 415 44.78 -12.44 -27.45
N SER A 416 44.10 -12.78 -26.37
CA SER A 416 43.33 -14.03 -26.23
C SER A 416 41.87 -13.69 -25.94
N THR A 417 40.94 -14.43 -26.54
CA THR A 417 39.51 -14.28 -26.30
C THR A 417 38.90 -15.61 -25.94
N GLU A 418 38.14 -15.60 -24.85
CA GLU A 418 37.34 -16.72 -24.40
C GLU A 418 35.86 -16.40 -24.62
N VAL A 419 35.13 -17.35 -25.20
CA VAL A 419 33.69 -17.26 -25.46
C VAL A 419 32.95 -18.13 -24.45
N PHE A 420 31.81 -17.67 -23.94
CA PHE A 420 31.12 -18.30 -22.83
C PHE A 420 29.64 -18.59 -23.13
N ASP A 421 29.19 -19.73 -22.64
CA ASP A 421 27.78 -19.98 -22.39
C ASP A 421 27.44 -19.24 -21.10
N TRP A 422 26.56 -18.26 -21.22
CA TRP A 422 26.34 -17.24 -20.21
C TRP A 422 24.98 -17.43 -19.55
N LYS A 423 24.94 -17.41 -18.22
CA LYS A 423 23.70 -17.43 -17.45
C LYS A 423 23.69 -16.28 -16.47
N TYR A 424 22.61 -15.52 -16.43
CA TYR A 424 22.52 -14.35 -15.56
C TYR A 424 21.12 -14.15 -14.99
N THR A 425 21.08 -13.59 -13.79
CA THR A 425 19.87 -13.19 -13.10
C THR A 425 19.82 -11.66 -13.04
N SER A 426 18.75 -11.09 -13.57
CA SER A 426 18.46 -9.67 -13.46
C SER A 426 17.28 -9.45 -12.53
N ILE A 427 17.47 -8.56 -11.56
CA ILE A 427 16.45 -8.11 -10.62
C ILE A 427 16.44 -6.60 -10.65
N ASN A 428 15.27 -5.99 -10.78
CA ASN A 428 15.13 -4.53 -10.84
C ASN A 428 15.92 -3.86 -11.99
N GLY A 429 16.07 -4.54 -13.12
CA GLY A 429 16.79 -4.03 -14.29
C GLY A 429 18.32 -4.07 -14.19
N SER A 430 18.87 -4.62 -13.10
CA SER A 430 20.31 -4.79 -12.91
C SER A 430 20.67 -6.27 -12.83
N VAL A 431 21.86 -6.66 -13.30
CA VAL A 431 22.38 -8.02 -13.12
C VAL A 431 22.84 -8.18 -11.67
N THR A 432 22.23 -9.11 -10.93
CA THR A 432 22.56 -9.35 -9.51
C THR A 432 23.44 -10.58 -9.32
N ALA A 433 23.38 -11.53 -10.24
CA ALA A 433 24.19 -12.75 -10.23
C ALA A 433 24.40 -13.23 -11.66
N PHE A 434 25.53 -13.88 -11.91
CA PHE A 434 25.80 -14.54 -13.18
C PHE A 434 26.78 -15.69 -12.99
N THR A 435 26.72 -16.65 -13.90
CA THR A 435 27.58 -17.83 -13.98
C THR A 435 27.90 -18.09 -15.44
N TYR A 436 29.08 -18.61 -15.73
CA TYR A 436 29.52 -18.86 -17.10
C TYR A 436 30.36 -20.12 -17.19
N SER A 437 30.34 -20.74 -18.37
CA SER A 437 31.22 -21.85 -18.74
C SER A 437 31.80 -21.61 -20.14
N PRO A 438 33.02 -22.07 -20.44
CA PRO A 438 33.57 -21.94 -21.79
C PRO A 438 32.67 -22.61 -22.82
N SER A 439 32.31 -21.90 -23.89
CA SER A 439 31.54 -22.45 -25.00
C SER A 439 32.36 -23.44 -25.82
N ASN A 440 31.67 -24.27 -26.62
CA ASN A 440 32.29 -25.18 -27.56
C ASN A 440 32.89 -24.47 -28.80
N SER A 441 33.63 -25.21 -29.62
CA SER A 441 34.23 -24.69 -30.86
C SER A 441 33.20 -24.20 -31.88
N SER A 442 31.97 -24.75 -31.89
CA SER A 442 30.91 -24.28 -32.78
C SER A 442 30.52 -22.83 -32.48
N THR A 443 30.31 -22.49 -31.21
CA THR A 443 30.04 -21.11 -30.80
C THR A 443 31.22 -20.19 -31.14
N THR A 444 32.45 -20.64 -30.88
CA THR A 444 33.65 -19.85 -31.20
C THR A 444 33.83 -19.62 -32.69
N ASN A 445 33.55 -20.63 -33.52
CA ASN A 445 33.58 -20.51 -34.98
C ASN A 445 32.61 -19.45 -35.49
N ILE A 446 31.41 -19.35 -34.90
CA ILE A 446 30.42 -18.31 -35.22
C ILE A 446 30.94 -16.94 -34.78
N VAL A 447 31.34 -16.78 -33.52
CA VAL A 447 31.75 -15.50 -32.94
C VAL A 447 32.98 -14.92 -33.63
N MET A 448 34.06 -15.68 -33.68
CA MET A 448 35.30 -15.23 -34.29
C MET A 448 35.18 -15.17 -35.81
N GLY A 449 34.62 -16.20 -36.44
CA GLY A 449 34.49 -16.28 -37.89
C GLY A 449 33.68 -15.16 -38.51
N THR A 450 32.60 -14.73 -37.83
CA THR A 450 31.79 -13.59 -38.29
C THR A 450 32.63 -12.32 -38.39
N GLN A 451 33.39 -12.01 -37.34
CA GLN A 451 34.26 -10.83 -37.33
C GLN A 451 35.42 -10.97 -38.33
N ALA A 452 36.12 -12.11 -38.33
CA ALA A 452 37.31 -12.33 -39.13
C ALA A 452 37.06 -12.34 -40.65
N HIS A 453 35.89 -12.78 -41.09
CA HIS A 453 35.57 -12.86 -42.52
C HIS A 453 34.80 -11.66 -43.07
N THR A 454 34.06 -10.92 -42.23
CA THR A 454 33.26 -9.78 -42.71
C THR A 454 33.84 -8.42 -42.37
N HIS A 455 34.73 -8.34 -41.39
CA HIS A 455 35.27 -7.06 -40.88
C HIS A 455 34.18 -6.07 -40.41
N VAL A 456 32.96 -6.55 -40.14
CA VAL A 456 31.81 -5.67 -39.81
C VAL A 456 32.07 -4.83 -38.56
N GLY A 457 32.84 -5.36 -37.61
CA GLY A 457 33.19 -4.70 -36.38
C GLY A 457 34.35 -3.73 -36.46
N ASP A 458 35.14 -3.72 -37.55
CA ASP A 458 36.42 -3.00 -37.62
C ASP A 458 36.23 -1.49 -37.40
N SER A 459 35.18 -0.92 -38.00
CA SER A 459 34.84 0.51 -37.82
C SER A 459 34.53 0.87 -36.36
N TYR A 460 33.83 0.01 -35.63
CA TYR A 460 33.50 0.20 -34.21
C TYR A 460 34.72 0.06 -33.32
N ILE A 461 35.56 -0.96 -33.60
CA ILE A 461 36.82 -1.18 -32.87
C ILE A 461 37.76 0.00 -33.09
N LEU A 462 37.93 0.47 -34.33
CA LEU A 462 38.79 1.60 -34.66
C LEU A 462 38.30 2.90 -34.02
N GLN A 463 37.00 3.20 -34.14
CA GLN A 463 36.43 4.40 -33.51
C GLN A 463 36.62 4.39 -32.00
N GLN A 464 36.39 3.25 -31.34
CA GLN A 464 36.60 3.12 -29.91
C GLN A 464 38.09 3.19 -29.54
N SER A 465 38.96 2.56 -30.33
CA SER A 465 40.42 2.59 -30.15
C SER A 465 40.96 4.03 -30.23
N SER A 466 40.47 4.86 -31.15
CA SER A 466 40.84 6.27 -31.22
C SER A 466 40.49 7.02 -29.92
N LEU A 467 39.30 6.77 -29.37
CA LEU A 467 38.90 7.34 -28.07
C LEU A 467 39.71 6.76 -26.90
N ASP A 468 40.09 5.50 -26.96
CA ASP A 468 40.84 4.82 -25.92
C ASP A 468 42.28 5.35 -25.86
N VAL A 469 42.96 5.45 -27.02
CA VAL A 469 44.27 6.12 -27.17
C VAL A 469 44.22 7.55 -26.64
N TRP A 470 43.16 8.32 -26.96
CA TRP A 470 43.03 9.68 -26.44
C TRP A 470 42.83 9.75 -24.92
N ARG A 471 42.25 8.72 -24.31
CA ARG A 471 41.92 8.68 -22.87
C ARG A 471 42.99 8.05 -22.01
N SER A 472 43.85 7.22 -22.59
CA SER A 472 44.86 6.45 -21.87
C SER A 472 46.16 7.23 -21.67
N ASP A 473 46.87 6.88 -20.61
CA ASP A 473 48.21 7.42 -20.31
C ASP A 473 49.33 6.40 -20.55
N THR A 474 49.01 5.10 -20.69
CA THR A 474 49.97 4.01 -20.97
C THR A 474 49.45 3.07 -22.07
N ALA A 475 50.36 2.36 -22.73
CA ALA A 475 50.02 1.37 -23.75
C ALA A 475 49.21 0.20 -23.18
N GLU A 476 49.49 -0.23 -21.94
CA GLU A 476 48.72 -1.24 -21.22
C GLU A 476 47.25 -0.86 -21.08
N GLU A 477 46.96 0.40 -20.73
CA GLU A 477 45.58 0.89 -20.60
C GLU A 477 44.86 0.89 -21.96
N VAL A 478 45.59 1.16 -23.05
CA VAL A 478 45.06 1.00 -24.42
C VAL A 478 44.74 -0.47 -24.70
N ALA A 479 45.62 -1.40 -24.33
CA ALA A 479 45.39 -2.83 -24.52
C ALA A 479 44.16 -3.34 -23.77
N GLU A 480 43.98 -2.93 -22.51
CA GLU A 480 42.81 -3.29 -21.70
C GLU A 480 41.49 -2.79 -22.33
N LYS A 481 41.44 -1.51 -22.72
CA LYS A 481 40.24 -0.93 -23.35
C LYS A 481 39.97 -1.52 -24.73
N PHE A 482 41.01 -1.80 -25.52
CA PHE A 482 40.87 -2.51 -26.79
C PHE A 482 40.25 -3.90 -26.59
N ALA A 483 40.71 -4.64 -25.57
CA ALA A 483 40.17 -5.96 -25.25
C ALA A 483 38.67 -5.90 -24.89
N GLU A 484 38.25 -4.87 -24.15
CA GLU A 484 36.84 -4.61 -23.85
C GLU A 484 36.02 -4.28 -25.11
N ALA A 485 36.55 -3.41 -25.97
CA ALA A 485 35.92 -3.01 -27.22
C ALA A 485 35.76 -4.20 -28.19
N TYR A 486 36.81 -5.02 -28.31
CA TYR A 486 36.79 -6.23 -29.12
C TYR A 486 35.74 -7.22 -28.60
N SER A 487 35.71 -7.48 -27.29
CA SER A 487 34.74 -8.39 -26.66
C SER A 487 33.29 -7.96 -26.91
N ARG A 488 33.00 -6.66 -26.87
CA ARG A 488 31.67 -6.13 -27.21
C ARG A 488 31.35 -6.31 -28.69
N THR A 489 32.33 -6.01 -29.54
CA THR A 489 32.15 -5.97 -30.99
C THR A 489 31.86 -7.36 -31.56
N ILE A 490 32.62 -8.38 -31.16
CA ILE A 490 32.40 -9.75 -31.66
C ILE A 490 31.03 -10.31 -31.26
N LEU A 491 30.50 -9.95 -30.09
CA LEU A 491 29.15 -10.32 -29.67
C LEU A 491 28.07 -9.52 -30.40
N GLY A 492 28.35 -8.28 -30.80
CA GLY A 492 27.45 -7.50 -31.64
C GLY A 492 27.39 -8.06 -33.06
N ALA A 493 28.54 -8.44 -33.62
CA ALA A 493 28.67 -8.95 -34.97
C ALA A 493 27.82 -10.21 -35.23
N ILE A 494 27.61 -11.06 -34.22
CA ILE A 494 26.80 -12.28 -34.35
C ILE A 494 25.29 -12.03 -34.28
N GLY A 495 24.81 -10.78 -34.27
CA GLY A 495 23.38 -10.48 -34.12
C GLY A 495 22.47 -11.23 -35.09
N GLY A 496 22.92 -11.43 -36.34
CA GLY A 496 22.18 -12.19 -37.36
C GLY A 496 22.02 -13.70 -37.07
N ALA A 497 22.81 -14.26 -36.14
CA ALA A 497 22.71 -15.65 -35.71
C ALA A 497 21.73 -15.85 -34.55
N LEU A 498 21.31 -14.80 -33.85
CA LEU A 498 20.60 -14.90 -32.58
C LEU A 498 19.09 -14.97 -32.78
N LEU A 499 18.45 -15.79 -31.94
CA LEU A 499 17.00 -15.83 -31.77
C LEU A 499 16.63 -15.64 -30.29
N PRO A 500 15.54 -14.92 -29.99
CA PRO A 500 14.96 -14.92 -28.66
C PRO A 500 14.58 -16.33 -28.20
N ALA A 501 14.77 -16.59 -26.91
CA ALA A 501 14.45 -17.85 -26.28
C ALA A 501 13.77 -17.64 -24.91
N PRO A 502 13.05 -18.65 -24.40
CA PRO A 502 12.47 -18.58 -23.07
C PRO A 502 13.53 -18.37 -21.97
N ALA A 503 13.21 -17.53 -20.99
CA ALA A 503 13.90 -17.44 -19.71
C ALA A 503 13.79 -18.78 -18.99
N GLU A 504 14.76 -19.12 -18.16
CA GLU A 504 14.63 -20.29 -17.27
C GLU A 504 13.55 -20.04 -16.22
N GLU A 505 13.53 -18.82 -15.69
CA GLU A 505 12.60 -18.36 -14.68
C GLU A 505 12.37 -16.88 -14.92
N ALA A 506 11.12 -16.42 -14.90
CA ALA A 506 10.84 -15.00 -15.04
C ALA A 506 9.49 -14.61 -14.46
N GLN A 507 9.46 -13.41 -13.89
CA GLN A 507 8.26 -12.79 -13.36
C GLN A 507 8.26 -11.29 -13.70
N SER A 508 7.11 -10.75 -14.05
CA SER A 508 6.87 -9.31 -14.10
C SER A 508 6.26 -8.85 -12.79
N ARG A 509 6.82 -7.79 -12.23
CA ARG A 509 6.32 -7.13 -11.03
C ARG A 509 5.24 -6.13 -11.45
N SER A 510 3.99 -6.47 -11.19
CA SER A 510 2.89 -5.52 -11.27
C SER A 510 2.66 -4.91 -9.88
N SER A 511 2.83 -3.60 -9.77
CA SER A 511 2.67 -2.91 -8.50
C SER A 511 1.26 -2.34 -8.38
N LYS A 512 0.52 -2.75 -7.35
CA LYS A 512 -0.83 -2.28 -7.08
C LYS A 512 -0.93 -1.63 -5.71
N LEU A 513 -1.59 -0.47 -5.62
CA LEU A 513 -1.88 0.15 -4.33
C LEU A 513 -3.06 -0.56 -3.68
N VAL A 514 -2.81 -1.18 -2.53
CA VAL A 514 -3.82 -1.95 -1.79
C VAL A 514 -3.86 -1.50 -0.33
N ALA A 515 -5.03 -1.58 0.30
CA ALA A 515 -5.17 -1.36 1.72
C ALA A 515 -4.67 -2.58 2.49
N LYS A 516 -3.70 -2.37 3.37
CA LYS A 516 -3.22 -3.33 4.36
C LYS A 516 -4.12 -3.25 5.60
N VAL A 517 -5.09 -4.16 5.73
CA VAL A 517 -6.09 -4.17 6.81
C VAL A 517 -5.77 -5.28 7.83
N PRO A 518 -5.40 -4.95 9.07
CA PRO A 518 -5.16 -5.97 10.09
C PRO A 518 -6.45 -6.66 10.57
N LYS A 519 -6.42 -7.99 10.71
CA LYS A 519 -7.61 -8.79 11.06
C LYS A 519 -8.16 -8.47 12.45
N GLY A 520 -7.29 -8.25 13.43
CA GLY A 520 -7.66 -8.02 14.84
C GLY A 520 -8.53 -6.77 15.03
N PRO A 521 -8.05 -5.56 14.69
CA PRO A 521 -8.81 -4.31 14.77
C PRO A 521 -10.15 -4.36 14.04
N LEU A 522 -10.17 -4.93 12.83
CA LEU A 522 -11.39 -5.11 12.04
C LEU A 522 -12.40 -6.01 12.78
N ALA A 523 -11.97 -7.15 13.31
CA ALA A 523 -12.83 -8.05 14.05
C ALA A 523 -13.36 -7.39 15.33
N CYS A 524 -12.52 -6.68 16.07
CA CYS A 524 -12.93 -5.96 17.29
C CYS A 524 -14.01 -4.91 17.02
N LEU A 525 -13.87 -4.13 15.94
CA LEU A 525 -14.88 -3.14 15.54
C LEU A 525 -16.22 -3.80 15.20
N LEU A 526 -16.19 -4.89 14.42
CA LEU A 526 -17.39 -5.62 14.04
C LEU A 526 -18.10 -6.24 15.25
N VAL A 527 -17.33 -6.80 16.20
CA VAL A 527 -17.87 -7.34 17.46
C VAL A 527 -18.49 -6.23 18.32
N ALA A 528 -17.83 -5.07 18.44
CA ALA A 528 -18.36 -3.94 19.20
C ALA A 528 -19.70 -3.43 18.63
N ASN A 529 -19.79 -3.29 17.31
CA ASN A 529 -21.05 -2.94 16.63
C ASN A 529 -22.14 -4.00 16.87
N LEU A 530 -21.79 -5.28 16.74
CA LEU A 530 -22.73 -6.37 16.92
C LEU A 530 -23.28 -6.41 18.35
N LEU A 531 -22.43 -6.17 19.36
CA LEU A 531 -22.88 -6.08 20.75
C LEU A 531 -23.90 -4.96 20.97
N LEU A 532 -23.73 -3.81 20.31
CA LEU A 532 -24.68 -2.70 20.40
C LEU A 532 -26.01 -3.03 19.70
N VAL A 533 -25.95 -3.72 18.55
CA VAL A 533 -27.15 -4.26 17.86
C VAL A 533 -27.89 -5.29 18.73
N ILE A 534 -27.16 -6.21 19.37
CA ILE A 534 -27.73 -7.22 20.28
C ILE A 534 -28.39 -6.53 21.47
N LEU A 535 -27.77 -5.50 22.05
CA LEU A 535 -28.37 -4.71 23.12
C LEU A 535 -29.68 -4.05 22.67
N GLY A 536 -29.70 -3.43 21.48
CA GLY A 536 -30.91 -2.84 20.90
C GLY A 536 -32.03 -3.85 20.69
N LEU A 537 -31.72 -5.04 20.17
CA LEU A 537 -32.67 -6.14 20.03
C LEU A 537 -33.23 -6.60 21.38
N PHE A 538 -32.34 -6.82 22.35
CA PHE A 538 -32.73 -7.21 23.71
C PHE A 538 -33.69 -6.18 24.33
N LEU A 539 -33.36 -4.88 24.23
CA LEU A 539 -34.19 -3.82 24.75
C LEU A 539 -35.54 -3.71 24.02
N THR A 540 -35.55 -3.94 22.71
CA THR A 540 -36.78 -3.97 21.91
C THR A 540 -37.71 -5.09 22.36
N ILE A 541 -37.17 -6.30 22.54
CA ILE A 541 -37.94 -7.45 23.04
C ILE A 541 -38.51 -7.15 24.43
N ARG A 542 -37.69 -6.59 25.33
CA ARG A 542 -38.13 -6.19 26.67
C ARG A 542 -39.20 -5.10 26.64
N ALA A 543 -39.11 -4.14 25.73
CA ALA A 543 -40.11 -3.09 25.55
C ALA A 543 -41.45 -3.66 25.09
N PHE A 544 -41.46 -4.58 24.13
CA PHE A 544 -42.69 -5.25 23.69
C PHE A 544 -43.32 -6.11 24.79
N PHE A 545 -42.54 -6.85 25.58
CA PHE A 545 -43.08 -7.60 26.73
C PHE A 545 -43.54 -6.69 27.88
N ALA A 546 -43.01 -5.48 27.97
CA ALA A 546 -43.48 -4.49 28.92
C ALA A 546 -44.79 -3.83 28.47
N LEU A 547 -45.06 -3.79 27.17
CA LEU A 547 -46.24 -3.15 26.58
C LEU A 547 -47.52 -3.88 27.00
N SER A 548 -48.20 -3.34 28.00
CA SER A 548 -49.48 -3.86 28.51
C SER A 548 -50.24 -2.74 29.21
N GLY A 549 -51.58 -2.75 29.11
CA GLY A 549 -52.45 -1.79 29.81
C GLY A 549 -52.03 -0.33 29.59
N ASP A 550 -51.71 0.35 30.69
CA ASP A 550 -51.41 1.79 30.74
C ASP A 550 -49.91 2.11 30.72
N VAL A 551 -49.03 1.13 30.45
CA VAL A 551 -47.57 1.32 30.40
C VAL A 551 -47.15 2.38 29.38
N GLY A 552 -47.83 2.43 28.23
CA GLY A 552 -47.58 3.44 27.21
C GLY A 552 -47.94 4.86 27.66
N ASP A 553 -49.01 5.00 28.44
CA ASP A 553 -49.41 6.29 29.01
C ASP A 553 -48.41 6.77 30.06
N VAL A 554 -48.00 5.90 30.97
CA VAL A 554 -46.97 6.21 31.97
C VAL A 554 -45.62 6.51 31.31
N GLN A 555 -45.23 5.76 30.28
CA GLN A 555 -44.00 6.04 29.53
C GLN A 555 -44.01 7.41 28.88
N ALA A 556 -45.11 7.81 28.24
CA ALA A 556 -45.24 9.13 27.65
C ALA A 556 -45.23 10.24 28.71
N ARG A 557 -45.73 9.94 29.93
CA ARG A 557 -45.68 10.82 31.09
C ARG A 557 -44.30 10.92 31.75
N LEU A 558 -43.38 9.99 31.46
CA LEU A 558 -41.96 10.06 31.86
C LEU A 558 -41.18 11.04 30.97
N GLY A 559 -41.65 12.28 30.87
CA GLY A 559 -41.02 13.34 30.08
C GLY A 559 -41.14 14.68 30.78
N ILE A 560 -40.20 15.59 30.51
CA ILE A 560 -40.25 16.96 31.04
C ILE A 560 -41.54 17.64 30.58
N THR A 561 -41.92 17.47 29.32
CA THR A 561 -43.16 18.02 28.75
C THR A 561 -44.41 17.57 29.51
N ALA A 562 -44.54 16.27 29.79
CA ALA A 562 -45.68 15.76 30.54
C ALA A 562 -45.65 16.16 32.02
N LEU A 563 -44.46 16.29 32.63
CA LEU A 563 -44.34 16.81 33.99
C LEU A 563 -44.76 18.28 34.08
N VAL A 564 -44.41 19.08 33.08
CA VAL A 564 -44.84 20.48 32.96
C VAL A 564 -46.36 20.55 32.80
N ALA A 565 -46.95 19.72 31.94
CA ALA A 565 -48.40 19.65 31.80
C ALA A 565 -49.07 19.25 33.13
N ALA A 566 -48.60 18.21 33.81
CA ALA A 566 -49.14 17.79 35.10
C ALA A 566 -49.03 18.87 36.20
N TYR A 567 -48.03 19.75 36.14
CA TYR A 567 -47.84 20.81 37.13
C TYR A 567 -48.66 22.07 36.85
N PHE A 568 -48.83 22.47 35.58
CA PHE A 568 -49.48 23.74 35.22
C PHE A 568 -50.90 23.60 34.65
N GLU A 569 -51.30 22.42 34.16
CA GLU A 569 -52.56 22.15 33.45
C GLU A 569 -53.48 21.22 34.26
N ALA A 570 -53.84 21.58 35.51
CA ALA A 570 -54.47 20.69 36.50
C ALA A 570 -55.56 19.73 35.94
N ASP A 571 -56.56 20.24 35.21
CA ASP A 571 -57.67 19.40 34.72
C ASP A 571 -57.31 18.52 33.51
N LYS A 572 -56.45 19.00 32.61
CA LYS A 572 -56.07 18.25 31.39
C LYS A 572 -54.82 17.40 31.58
N GLY A 573 -53.94 17.77 32.49
CA GLY A 573 -52.72 17.05 32.85
C GLY A 573 -53.00 15.69 33.47
N GLU A 574 -54.12 15.53 34.16
CA GLU A 574 -54.55 14.24 34.75
C GLU A 574 -55.49 13.44 33.84
N SER A 575 -56.00 14.05 32.77
CA SER A 575 -56.95 13.43 31.84
C SER A 575 -56.31 12.38 30.91
N ALA A 576 -57.12 11.45 30.41
CA ALA A 576 -56.70 10.43 29.46
C ALA A 576 -56.64 10.99 28.03
N VAL A 577 -55.44 11.01 27.44
CA VAL A 577 -55.16 11.67 26.16
C VAL A 577 -54.59 10.71 25.11
N GLU A 578 -54.72 11.03 23.81
CA GLU A 578 -54.12 10.24 22.73
C GLU A 578 -52.64 10.57 22.48
N LYS A 579 -52.19 11.78 22.85
CA LYS A 579 -50.81 12.28 22.71
C LYS A 579 -50.47 13.23 23.86
N VAL A 580 -49.18 13.32 24.24
CA VAL A 580 -48.71 14.24 25.28
C VAL A 580 -49.07 15.70 24.98
N ASP A 581 -48.99 16.12 23.71
CA ASP A 581 -49.38 17.48 23.29
C ASP A 581 -50.84 17.82 23.57
N HIS A 582 -51.71 16.83 23.76
CA HIS A 582 -53.13 17.04 24.07
C HIS A 582 -53.37 17.34 25.55
N MET A 583 -52.34 17.21 26.40
CA MET A 583 -52.41 17.62 27.81
C MET A 583 -52.39 19.15 27.98
N PHE A 584 -51.97 19.90 26.96
CA PHE A 584 -51.92 21.36 27.00
C PHE A 584 -53.21 21.99 26.48
N GLN A 585 -53.77 22.93 27.25
CA GLN A 585 -55.02 23.60 26.90
C GLN A 585 -54.88 24.52 25.69
N GLU A 586 -53.68 25.05 25.45
CA GLU A 586 -53.34 25.93 24.33
C GLU A 586 -53.75 25.34 22.97
N ARG A 587 -53.66 24.03 22.81
CA ARG A 587 -53.95 23.35 21.54
C ARG A 587 -55.41 23.45 21.11
N ASN A 588 -56.35 23.52 22.06
CA ASN A 588 -57.78 23.50 21.73
C ASN A 588 -58.35 24.91 21.62
N ASP A 589 -57.97 25.84 22.52
CA ASP A 589 -58.64 27.14 22.65
C ASP A 589 -57.68 28.35 22.64
N GLY A 590 -56.37 28.14 22.44
CA GLY A 590 -55.35 29.21 22.38
C GLY A 590 -55.06 29.96 23.70
N ASN A 591 -55.90 29.77 24.73
CA ASN A 591 -55.81 30.42 26.04
C ASN A 591 -55.44 29.42 27.15
N GLY A 592 -54.25 28.83 27.05
CA GLY A 592 -53.68 28.02 28.15
C GLY A 592 -53.15 28.87 29.32
N PRO A 593 -52.97 28.28 30.50
CA PRO A 593 -52.34 28.93 31.65
C PRO A 593 -50.95 29.46 31.32
N ARG A 594 -50.61 30.65 31.83
CA ARG A 594 -49.27 31.24 31.65
C ARG A 594 -48.38 30.88 32.85
N VAL A 595 -47.12 30.55 32.58
CA VAL A 595 -46.15 30.22 33.63
C VAL A 595 -45.51 31.50 34.19
N GLY A 596 -45.76 31.78 35.46
CA GLY A 596 -45.14 32.86 36.22
C GLY A 596 -44.05 32.36 37.18
N VAL A 597 -43.19 33.28 37.62
CA VAL A 597 -42.18 33.03 38.66
C VAL A 597 -42.37 34.06 39.76
N GLU A 598 -42.60 33.60 40.99
CA GLU A 598 -42.81 34.50 42.13
C GLU A 598 -42.01 34.08 43.37
N ARG A 599 -41.81 35.03 44.28
CA ARG A 599 -41.07 34.79 45.51
C ARG A 599 -41.96 34.06 46.51
N SER A 600 -41.50 32.90 46.98
CA SER A 600 -42.18 32.11 48.00
C SER A 600 -42.13 32.79 49.37
N ALA A 601 -43.14 32.55 50.20
CA ALA A 601 -43.18 32.98 51.60
C ALA A 601 -42.00 32.46 52.43
N LEU A 602 -41.31 31.41 51.96
CA LEU A 602 -40.11 30.84 52.57
C LEU A 602 -38.80 31.45 52.04
N GLY A 603 -38.86 32.55 51.28
CA GLY A 603 -37.70 33.28 50.76
C GLY A 603 -37.08 32.75 49.47
N GLY A 604 -37.53 31.58 48.96
CA GLY A 604 -37.14 31.02 47.67
C GLY A 604 -37.97 31.53 46.49
N TRP A 605 -37.79 30.92 45.31
CA TRP A 605 -38.61 31.16 44.11
C TRP A 605 -39.52 29.96 43.84
N ARG A 606 -40.75 30.21 43.40
CA ARG A 606 -41.68 29.16 42.96
C ARG A 606 -42.24 29.49 41.58
N PHE A 607 -42.53 28.44 40.81
CA PHE A 607 -43.30 28.57 39.58
C PHE A 607 -44.78 28.54 39.91
N VAL A 608 -45.57 29.38 39.23
CA VAL A 608 -47.03 29.45 39.42
C VAL A 608 -47.75 29.45 38.08
N SER A 609 -48.94 28.85 38.06
CA SER A 609 -49.88 28.94 36.94
C SER A 609 -50.72 30.22 37.10
N ILE A 610 -50.70 31.10 36.10
CA ILE A 610 -51.49 32.33 36.06
C ILE A 610 -52.64 32.08 35.08
N SER A 611 -53.86 31.96 35.64
CA SER A 611 -55.09 31.90 34.85
C SER A 611 -55.74 33.28 34.80
N TYR A 612 -56.15 33.72 33.62
CA TYR A 612 -56.97 34.93 33.45
C TYR A 612 -58.38 34.63 33.96
N ARG A 613 -58.66 34.93 35.24
CA ARG A 613 -60.04 35.07 35.69
C ARG A 613 -60.59 36.36 35.08
N SER A 614 -61.61 36.24 34.23
CA SER A 614 -62.38 37.38 33.74
C SER A 614 -62.94 38.15 34.93
N VAL A 615 -62.43 39.36 35.13
CA VAL A 615 -63.01 40.37 36.02
C VAL A 615 -64.29 40.87 35.37
N TYR A 616 -65.37 40.10 35.48
CA TYR A 616 -66.75 40.55 35.30
C TYR A 616 -67.67 39.61 36.07
N GLU A 617 -67.90 39.92 37.35
CA GLU A 617 -69.20 39.82 38.02
C GLU A 617 -69.10 40.54 39.39
N ASN A 618 -70.15 41.31 39.69
CA ASN A 618 -70.27 42.44 40.61
C ASN A 618 -69.71 42.32 42.03
#